data_AF-G8HTA0-F1
#
_entry.id   AF-G8HTA0-F1
#
_cell.length_a   1.000
_cell.length_b   1.000
_cell.length_c   1.000
_cell.angle_alpha   90.00
_cell.angle_beta   90.00
_cell.angle_gamma   90.00
#
_symmetry.space_group_name_H-M   'P 1'
#
loop_
_entity.id
_entity.type
_entity.pdbx_description
1 polymer ?
#
loop_
_entity_poly.entity_id
_entity_poly.type
_entity_poly.pdbx_seq_one_letter_code
_entity_poly.pdbx_strand_id
1 'polypeptide(L)'
;MANCRLCFLLLATVFVSFAEAHECSPTACHCSPVVSFSMRDAEKCDLCEATKKLQLDMNDMRKELKAMKNQSNQTQPGLASNDYDLYFTNAATSDYVIHHGLQITSAFTICFRVRTTDKTGNDRTVVSYSLLRNFNEILVNKMSAIQLLVNERAVKTGVSVNDGKWHHVCTSWESADGSWNLYKDGNLGASGSRFKTGYKTKTDGILTIGQDQDAFGGRFDSNQNYIGELTGLNIWNRVLSPNEIANMSKSCHLGEGNVKKWSDFKVGIRGNVRVITPSACEV
;
A
#
# COMPACT_ATOMS: atom_id res chain seq x y z
N MET A 1 59.66 1.74 44.63
CA MET A 1 60.54 1.79 43.44
C MET A 1 60.44 0.48 42.69
N ALA A 2 60.33 0.55 41.37
CA ALA A 2 60.61 -0.51 40.38
C ALA A 2 59.70 -1.78 40.30
N ASN A 3 59.47 -2.21 39.05
CA ASN A 3 58.80 -3.43 38.62
C ASN A 3 59.53 -4.72 39.05
N CYS A 4 58.79 -5.79 39.40
CA CYS A 4 59.10 -7.18 39.00
C CYS A 4 57.91 -8.14 39.27
N ARG A 5 57.93 -9.31 38.60
CA ARG A 5 56.86 -10.35 38.47
C ARG A 5 56.66 -11.28 39.69
N LEU A 6 55.50 -11.93 39.67
CA LEU A 6 55.13 -13.33 40.02
C LEU A 6 54.97 -13.81 41.49
N CYS A 7 53.72 -14.22 41.77
CA CYS A 7 53.23 -15.50 42.30
C CYS A 7 53.50 -16.02 43.75
N PHE A 8 52.35 -16.45 44.32
CA PHE A 8 52.07 -17.59 45.22
C PHE A 8 52.03 -17.43 46.75
N LEU A 9 50.91 -17.98 47.26
CA LEU A 9 50.65 -18.70 48.52
C LEU A 9 50.29 -17.92 49.81
N LEU A 10 48.99 -17.98 50.12
CA LEU A 10 48.38 -18.44 51.38
C LEU A 10 49.24 -18.35 52.66
N LEU A 11 48.86 -17.48 53.60
CA LEU A 11 48.15 -17.85 54.84
C LEU A 11 47.92 -16.62 55.74
N ALA A 12 46.89 -16.73 56.56
CA ALA A 12 46.19 -15.67 57.30
C ALA A 12 47.00 -14.98 58.40
N THR A 13 46.71 -13.69 58.61
CA THR A 13 46.54 -13.06 59.94
C THR A 13 45.67 -11.81 59.84
N VAL A 14 44.69 -11.73 60.73
CA VAL A 14 43.67 -10.68 60.87
C VAL A 14 44.31 -9.34 61.25
N PHE A 15 44.00 -8.29 60.49
CA PHE A 15 44.03 -6.90 60.95
C PHE A 15 42.76 -6.21 60.48
N VAL A 16 41.98 -5.72 61.44
CA VAL A 16 40.81 -4.87 61.20
C VAL A 16 41.32 -3.53 60.70
N SER A 17 41.11 -3.23 59.43
CA SER A 17 41.28 -1.89 58.86
C SER A 17 39.94 -1.46 58.27
N PHE A 18 39.38 -0.39 58.82
CA PHE A 18 38.28 0.36 58.23
C PHE A 18 38.70 0.79 56.82
N ALA A 19 38.05 0.25 55.79
CA ALA A 19 38.12 0.78 54.44
C ALA A 19 36.77 1.45 54.16
N GLU A 20 36.83 2.77 54.02
CA GLU A 20 35.73 3.62 53.60
C GLU A 20 35.07 3.03 52.35
N ALA A 21 33.77 2.75 52.44
CA ALA A 21 32.96 2.49 51.27
C ALA A 21 32.94 3.80 50.46
N HIS A 22 33.64 3.80 49.32
CA HIS A 22 33.39 4.81 48.30
C HIS A 22 31.96 4.60 47.79
N GLU A 23 31.03 5.38 48.35
CA GLU A 23 29.73 5.66 47.75
C GLU A 23 29.96 6.29 46.37
N CYS A 24 29.99 5.47 45.32
CA CYS A 24 29.64 5.96 43.99
C CYS A 24 28.14 6.28 44.01
N SER A 25 27.82 7.55 44.26
CA SER A 25 26.52 8.14 44.04
C SER A 25 25.97 7.72 42.67
N PRO A 26 24.74 7.18 42.55
CA PRO A 26 24.17 6.82 41.27
C PRO A 26 23.90 8.11 40.49
N THR A 27 24.67 8.35 39.44
CA THR A 27 24.37 9.40 38.47
C THR A 27 22.99 9.11 37.87
N ALA A 28 21.96 9.80 38.36
CA ALA A 28 20.60 9.71 37.84
C ALA A 28 20.61 10.09 36.35
N CYS A 29 20.31 9.12 35.47
CA CYS A 29 20.25 9.36 34.04
C CYS A 29 19.20 10.44 33.71
N HIS A 30 19.65 11.60 33.24
CA HIS A 30 18.79 12.70 32.82
C HIS A 30 18.32 12.46 31.38
N CYS A 31 17.20 11.78 31.22
CA CYS A 31 16.53 11.60 29.93
C CYS A 31 15.51 12.72 29.71
N SER A 32 15.50 13.31 28.52
CA SER A 32 14.49 14.30 28.12
C SER A 32 13.72 13.77 26.90
N PRO A 33 12.38 13.73 26.93
CA PRO A 33 11.51 14.15 28.03
C PRO A 33 11.61 13.19 29.25
N VAL A 34 11.46 13.74 30.46
CA VAL A 34 11.52 12.96 31.70
C VAL A 34 10.24 12.13 31.79
N VAL A 35 10.32 10.85 31.46
CA VAL A 35 9.20 9.93 31.66
C VAL A 35 9.29 9.36 33.08
N SER A 36 8.30 9.66 33.92
CA SER A 36 8.22 9.15 35.30
C SER A 36 7.56 7.78 35.32
N PHE A 37 8.37 6.73 35.15
CA PHE A 37 7.95 5.36 35.43
C PHE A 37 8.48 4.93 36.80
N SER A 38 7.72 4.12 37.55
CA SER A 38 8.20 3.44 38.76
C SER A 38 9.08 2.24 38.36
N MET A 39 10.29 2.53 37.91
CA MET A 39 11.29 1.54 37.47
C MET A 39 12.60 1.80 38.20
N ARG A 40 13.45 0.78 38.31
CA ARG A 40 14.78 0.93 38.92
C ARG A 40 15.64 1.84 38.01
N ASP A 41 16.49 2.67 38.59
CA ASP A 41 17.24 3.70 37.84
C ASP A 41 18.05 3.13 36.66
N ALA A 42 18.62 1.93 36.81
CA ALA A 42 19.33 1.23 35.73
C ALA A 42 18.43 0.91 34.52
N GLU A 43 17.21 0.40 34.75
CA GLU A 43 16.25 0.06 33.70
C GLU A 43 15.74 1.31 32.96
N LYS A 44 15.69 2.45 33.67
CA LYS A 44 15.35 3.75 33.09
C LYS A 44 16.44 4.24 32.14
N CYS A 45 17.72 4.09 32.51
CA CYS A 45 18.85 4.43 31.65
C CYS A 45 18.86 3.59 30.36
N ASP A 46 18.68 2.27 30.48
CA ASP A 46 18.66 1.34 29.35
C ASP A 46 17.55 1.69 28.34
N LEU A 47 16.35 2.02 28.83
CA LEU A 47 15.23 2.44 27.99
C LEU A 47 15.52 3.75 27.24
N CYS A 48 16.18 4.72 27.88
CA CYS A 48 16.53 5.98 27.26
C CYS A 48 17.60 5.81 26.18
N GLU A 49 18.59 4.98 26.43
CA GLU A 49 19.64 4.67 25.46
C GLU A 49 19.04 3.96 24.24
N ALA A 50 18.16 2.98 24.45
CA ALA A 50 17.42 2.31 23.38
C ALA A 50 16.54 3.28 22.58
N THR A 51 15.85 4.22 23.25
CA THR A 51 14.99 5.21 22.57
C THR A 51 15.82 6.20 21.74
N LYS A 52 16.95 6.68 22.29
CA LYS A 52 17.87 7.57 21.57
C LYS A 52 18.48 6.85 20.36
N LYS A 53 18.83 5.59 20.51
CA LYS A 53 19.33 4.74 19.42
C LYS A 53 18.28 4.60 18.32
N LEU A 54 17.03 4.29 18.67
CA LEU A 54 15.92 4.19 17.72
C LEU A 54 15.67 5.52 16.98
N GLN A 55 15.74 6.65 17.68
CA GLN A 55 15.56 7.97 17.07
C GLN A 55 16.70 8.34 16.12
N LEU A 56 17.94 7.96 16.45
CA LEU A 56 19.08 8.11 15.54
C LEU A 56 18.90 7.24 14.29
N ASP A 57 18.51 5.98 14.46
CA ASP A 57 18.29 5.05 13.36
C ASP A 57 17.14 5.53 12.45
N MET A 58 16.05 6.08 13.02
CA MET A 58 14.97 6.70 12.24
C MET A 58 15.43 7.93 11.44
N ASN A 59 16.30 8.77 12.02
CA ASN A 59 16.83 9.93 11.34
C ASN A 59 17.77 9.53 10.20
N ASP A 60 18.58 8.50 10.40
CA ASP A 60 19.49 7.96 9.41
C ASP A 60 18.73 7.33 8.24
N MET A 61 17.76 6.45 8.52
CA MET A 61 16.84 5.92 7.49
C MET A 61 16.13 7.02 6.72
N ARG A 62 15.70 8.11 7.39
CA ARG A 62 15.07 9.25 6.71
C ARG A 62 16.05 9.96 5.78
N LYS A 63 17.33 10.03 6.15
CA LYS A 63 18.39 10.62 5.31
C LYS A 63 18.67 9.76 4.09
N GLU A 64 18.79 8.44 4.27
CA GLU A 64 18.92 7.48 3.18
C GLU A 64 17.72 7.54 2.22
N LEU A 65 16.49 7.60 2.74
CA LEU A 65 15.27 7.73 1.94
C LEU A 65 15.28 9.00 1.08
N LYS A 66 15.76 10.13 1.63
CA LYS A 66 15.92 11.38 0.87
C LYS A 66 17.00 11.24 -0.21
N ALA A 67 18.11 10.57 0.08
CA ALA A 67 19.16 10.32 -0.90
C ALA A 67 18.66 9.45 -2.06
N MET A 68 17.96 8.34 -1.75
CA MET A 68 17.32 7.47 -2.75
C MET A 68 16.29 8.22 -3.59
N LYS A 69 15.46 9.08 -2.97
CA LYS A 69 14.48 9.91 -3.69
C LYS A 69 15.14 10.88 -4.67
N ASN A 70 16.25 11.52 -4.26
CA ASN A 70 16.99 12.43 -5.13
C ASN A 70 17.68 11.69 -6.29
N GLN A 71 18.22 10.49 -6.04
CA GLN A 71 18.85 9.66 -7.07
C GLN A 71 17.82 9.12 -8.08
N SER A 72 16.63 8.73 -7.61
CA SER A 72 15.50 8.37 -8.48
C SER A 72 15.07 9.52 -9.39
N ASN A 73 15.04 10.76 -8.88
CA ASN A 73 14.67 11.94 -9.66
C ASN A 73 15.71 12.31 -10.74
N GLN A 74 16.98 11.90 -10.58
CA GLN A 74 18.06 12.21 -11.52
C GLN A 74 18.23 11.16 -12.64
N THR A 75 17.69 9.95 -12.49
CA THR A 75 17.99 8.82 -13.39
C THR A 75 16.86 8.47 -14.36
N GLN A 76 15.65 9.05 -14.25
CA GLN A 76 14.51 8.61 -15.07
C GLN A 76 13.68 9.74 -15.69
N PRO A 77 14.08 10.25 -16.87
CA PRO A 77 13.22 11.08 -17.71
C PRO A 77 11.96 10.35 -18.24
N GLY A 78 11.89 9.01 -18.13
CA GLY A 78 10.81 8.18 -18.72
C GLY A 78 9.72 7.67 -17.75
N LEU A 79 9.85 7.90 -16.44
CA LEU A 79 8.89 7.37 -15.46
C LEU A 79 7.58 8.16 -15.38
N ALA A 80 7.59 9.44 -15.79
CA ALA A 80 6.44 10.32 -15.68
C ALA A 80 5.38 10.13 -16.79
N SER A 81 5.71 9.41 -17.87
CA SER A 81 4.75 9.20 -18.96
C SER A 81 3.61 8.28 -18.51
N ASN A 82 2.38 8.73 -18.69
CA ASN A 82 1.13 7.98 -18.53
C ASN A 82 0.70 7.28 -19.83
N ASP A 83 1.45 7.43 -20.92
CA ASP A 83 1.14 6.87 -22.23
C ASP A 83 1.67 5.43 -22.37
N TYR A 84 1.08 4.51 -21.61
CA TYR A 84 1.40 3.09 -21.66
C TYR A 84 0.23 2.22 -21.21
N ASP A 85 0.26 0.95 -21.60
CA ASP A 85 -0.66 -0.08 -21.13
C ASP A 85 0.08 -1.18 -20.39
N LEU A 86 -0.61 -1.83 -19.46
CA LEU A 86 -0.22 -3.11 -18.89
C LEU A 86 -1.02 -4.20 -19.57
N TYR A 87 -0.34 -5.22 -20.10
CA TYR A 87 -0.97 -6.36 -20.74
C TYR A 87 -0.69 -7.65 -19.95
N PHE A 88 -1.76 -8.23 -19.42
CA PHE A 88 -1.79 -9.51 -18.71
C PHE A 88 -2.23 -10.60 -19.69
N THR A 89 -1.29 -11.46 -20.12
CA THR A 89 -1.48 -12.32 -21.31
C THR A 89 -2.19 -13.64 -21.06
N ASN A 90 -2.13 -14.17 -19.83
CA ASN A 90 -2.60 -15.51 -19.53
C ASN A 90 -3.03 -15.64 -18.07
N ALA A 91 -3.71 -16.75 -17.79
CA ALA A 91 -3.95 -17.19 -16.42
C ALA A 91 -2.61 -17.44 -15.72
N ALA A 92 -2.35 -16.73 -14.62
CA ALA A 92 -1.11 -16.81 -13.86
C ALA A 92 -1.28 -16.17 -12.48
N THR A 93 -0.43 -16.56 -11.54
CA THR A 93 -0.34 -15.98 -10.19
C THR A 93 0.89 -15.08 -10.01
N SER A 94 1.81 -15.07 -10.97
CA SER A 94 3.08 -14.33 -10.89
C SER A 94 2.98 -12.88 -11.38
N ASP A 95 1.94 -12.55 -12.14
CA ASP A 95 1.87 -11.34 -12.95
C ASP A 95 0.92 -10.34 -12.30
N TYR A 96 1.49 -9.26 -11.74
CA TYR A 96 0.74 -8.24 -11.00
C TYR A 96 1.55 -6.95 -10.83
N VAL A 97 0.88 -5.89 -10.36
CA VAL A 97 1.52 -4.67 -9.84
C VAL A 97 1.20 -4.55 -8.36
N ILE A 98 2.20 -4.20 -7.53
CA ILE A 98 2.02 -4.08 -6.07
C ILE A 98 2.41 -2.71 -5.54
N HIS A 99 1.55 -2.15 -4.68
CA HIS A 99 1.80 -0.93 -3.92
C HIS A 99 1.31 -1.06 -2.48
N HIS A 100 1.92 -0.31 -1.57
CA HIS A 100 1.55 -0.29 -0.16
C HIS A 100 0.75 0.95 0.18
N GLY A 101 -0.28 0.75 0.99
CA GLY A 101 -1.12 1.78 1.59
C GLY A 101 -2.00 2.52 0.59
N LEU A 102 -3.18 2.91 1.05
CA LEU A 102 -4.12 3.69 0.26
C LEU A 102 -4.83 4.71 1.16
N GLN A 103 -4.64 5.99 0.86
CA GLN A 103 -5.15 7.10 1.71
C GLN A 103 -6.64 7.37 1.44
N ILE A 104 -7.45 6.35 1.65
CA ILE A 104 -8.91 6.40 1.55
C ILE A 104 -9.51 5.90 2.86
N THR A 105 -10.53 6.60 3.36
CA THR A 105 -11.10 6.30 4.67
C THR A 105 -12.62 6.25 4.64
N SER A 106 -13.26 7.21 3.96
CA SER A 106 -14.73 7.33 3.98
C SER A 106 -15.35 7.44 2.60
N ALA A 107 -14.55 7.64 1.55
CA ALA A 107 -15.03 7.67 0.17
C ALA A 107 -13.87 7.40 -0.79
N PHE A 108 -14.19 6.87 -1.97
CA PHE A 108 -13.24 6.76 -3.05
C PHE A 108 -13.92 6.77 -4.42
N THR A 109 -13.12 7.03 -5.45
CA THR A 109 -13.42 6.70 -6.84
C THR A 109 -12.22 6.00 -7.44
N ILE A 110 -12.45 4.93 -8.18
CA ILE A 110 -11.44 4.19 -8.94
C ILE A 110 -11.87 4.23 -10.40
N CYS A 111 -11.05 4.79 -11.27
CA CYS A 111 -11.29 4.79 -12.71
C CYS A 111 -10.15 4.08 -13.43
N PHE A 112 -10.46 3.34 -14.49
CA PHE A 112 -9.48 2.69 -15.36
C PHE A 112 -10.08 2.44 -16.73
N ARG A 113 -9.21 2.14 -17.70
CA ARG A 113 -9.60 1.61 -19.01
C ARG A 113 -9.14 0.18 -19.16
N VAL A 114 -10.02 -0.67 -19.67
CA VAL A 114 -9.74 -2.09 -19.90
C VAL A 114 -10.16 -2.51 -21.29
N ARG A 115 -9.41 -3.47 -21.86
CA ARG A 115 -9.79 -4.22 -23.05
C ARG A 115 -9.52 -5.70 -22.81
N THR A 116 -10.56 -6.51 -22.91
CA THR A 116 -10.43 -7.98 -22.76
C THR A 116 -11.46 -8.71 -23.61
N THR A 117 -11.03 -9.82 -24.20
CA THR A 117 -11.89 -10.78 -24.91
C THR A 117 -12.24 -11.98 -24.03
N ASP A 118 -11.78 -12.01 -22.78
CA ASP A 118 -12.00 -13.13 -21.89
C ASP A 118 -13.48 -13.26 -21.50
N LYS A 119 -14.09 -14.35 -21.97
CA LYS A 119 -15.48 -14.73 -21.70
C LYS A 119 -15.61 -15.81 -20.63
N THR A 120 -14.51 -16.19 -19.97
CA THR A 120 -14.58 -17.12 -18.85
C THR A 120 -15.46 -16.53 -17.74
N GLY A 121 -16.31 -17.35 -17.12
CA GLY A 121 -17.17 -16.94 -16.00
C GLY A 121 -16.41 -16.70 -14.68
N ASN A 122 -15.09 -16.56 -14.78
CA ASN A 122 -14.12 -16.44 -13.71
C ASN A 122 -14.12 -15.04 -13.10
N ASP A 123 -13.44 -14.87 -11.96
CA ASP A 123 -13.53 -13.63 -11.19
C ASP A 123 -12.81 -12.46 -11.87
N ARG A 124 -11.66 -12.65 -12.53
CA ARG A 124 -10.97 -11.61 -13.34
C ARG A 124 -10.86 -10.24 -12.66
N THR A 125 -9.94 -10.14 -11.72
CA THR A 125 -9.75 -9.01 -10.82
C THR A 125 -8.79 -7.97 -11.37
N VAL A 126 -9.27 -6.74 -11.54
CA VAL A 126 -8.44 -5.60 -11.97
C VAL A 126 -7.77 -4.94 -10.77
N VAL A 127 -8.53 -4.67 -9.70
CA VAL A 127 -8.03 -4.00 -8.49
C VAL A 127 -8.38 -4.83 -7.26
N SER A 128 -7.38 -5.14 -6.45
CA SER A 128 -7.55 -5.75 -5.13
C SER A 128 -6.78 -4.96 -4.08
N TYR A 129 -7.42 -4.60 -2.97
CA TYR A 129 -6.80 -3.97 -1.82
C TYR A 129 -7.12 -4.80 -0.58
N SER A 130 -6.06 -5.29 0.06
CA SER A 130 -6.12 -6.31 1.11
C SER A 130 -5.49 -5.81 2.41
N LEU A 131 -6.07 -6.20 3.53
CA LEU A 131 -5.59 -5.99 4.89
C LEU A 131 -5.16 -7.33 5.51
N LEU A 132 -4.43 -7.27 6.63
CA LEU A 132 -3.94 -8.47 7.31
C LEU A 132 -5.02 -9.49 7.72
N ARG A 133 -6.26 -9.05 7.95
CA ARG A 133 -7.37 -9.90 8.46
C ARG A 133 -8.64 -9.84 7.61
N ASN A 134 -8.62 -9.06 6.54
CA ASN A 134 -9.74 -8.81 5.64
C ASN A 134 -9.11 -8.59 4.27
N PHE A 135 -9.27 -9.56 3.39
CA PHE A 135 -8.50 -9.57 2.14
C PHE A 135 -9.24 -8.83 1.02
N ASN A 136 -10.56 -8.70 1.14
CA ASN A 136 -11.39 -7.93 0.22
C ASN A 136 -11.83 -6.59 0.85
N GLU A 137 -10.86 -5.80 1.31
CA GLU A 137 -11.15 -4.46 1.81
C GLU A 137 -11.73 -3.60 0.70
N ILE A 138 -11.13 -3.64 -0.50
CA ILE A 138 -11.73 -3.16 -1.75
C ILE A 138 -11.35 -4.12 -2.87
N LEU A 139 -12.32 -4.54 -3.66
CA LEU A 139 -12.09 -5.39 -4.83
C LEU A 139 -12.96 -4.91 -6.00
N VAL A 140 -12.37 -4.83 -7.19
CA VAL A 140 -13.10 -4.60 -8.45
C VAL A 140 -12.76 -5.73 -9.41
N ASN A 141 -13.74 -6.61 -9.64
CA ASN A 141 -13.58 -7.80 -10.44
C ASN A 141 -14.79 -8.04 -11.37
N LYS A 142 -14.75 -9.16 -12.09
CA LYS A 142 -15.76 -9.70 -13.01
C LYS A 142 -16.08 -8.77 -14.15
N MET A 143 -15.13 -8.56 -15.06
CA MET A 143 -15.34 -7.70 -16.24
C MET A 143 -16.52 -8.14 -17.15
N SER A 144 -17.05 -9.35 -16.98
CA SER A 144 -18.28 -9.84 -17.61
C SER A 144 -19.58 -9.38 -16.93
N ALA A 145 -19.52 -9.01 -15.64
CA ALA A 145 -20.61 -8.46 -14.85
C ALA A 145 -20.02 -7.82 -13.58
N ILE A 146 -19.51 -6.59 -13.70
CA ILE A 146 -18.59 -5.97 -12.74
C ILE A 146 -19.14 -6.05 -11.33
N GLN A 147 -18.29 -6.43 -10.39
CA GLN A 147 -18.59 -6.40 -8.97
C GLN A 147 -17.65 -5.45 -8.25
N LEU A 148 -18.22 -4.73 -7.28
CA LEU A 148 -17.48 -3.94 -6.31
C LEU A 148 -17.64 -4.62 -4.95
N LEU A 149 -16.52 -4.90 -4.28
CA LEU A 149 -16.52 -5.30 -2.89
C LEU A 149 -15.96 -4.18 -2.02
N VAL A 150 -16.57 -4.00 -0.86
CA VAL A 150 -16.07 -3.15 0.23
C VAL A 150 -16.19 -3.93 1.53
N ASN A 151 -15.06 -4.25 2.14
CA ASN A 151 -14.94 -5.05 3.36
C ASN A 151 -15.80 -6.34 3.28
N GLU A 152 -15.35 -7.25 2.42
CA GLU A 152 -15.88 -8.61 2.16
C GLU A 152 -17.32 -8.68 1.61
N ARG A 153 -18.02 -7.56 1.46
CA ARG A 153 -19.38 -7.54 0.92
C ARG A 153 -19.37 -7.08 -0.52
N ALA A 154 -20.04 -7.82 -1.39
CA ALA A 154 -20.15 -7.50 -2.81
C ALA A 154 -21.47 -6.79 -3.17
N VAL A 155 -21.40 -5.91 -4.17
CA VAL A 155 -22.54 -5.50 -5.00
C VAL A 155 -22.28 -5.93 -6.44
N LYS A 156 -23.31 -6.51 -7.08
CA LYS A 156 -23.26 -6.91 -8.49
C LYS A 156 -23.91 -5.83 -9.33
N THR A 157 -23.18 -5.32 -10.32
CA THR A 157 -23.67 -4.20 -11.13
C THR A 157 -24.41 -4.63 -12.39
N GLY A 158 -24.14 -5.84 -12.89
CA GLY A 158 -24.65 -6.34 -14.17
C GLY A 158 -24.01 -5.70 -15.40
N VAL A 159 -23.08 -4.75 -15.23
CA VAL A 159 -22.41 -4.06 -16.33
C VAL A 159 -21.22 -4.88 -16.83
N SER A 160 -21.13 -5.06 -18.14
CA SER A 160 -20.08 -5.85 -18.80
C SER A 160 -19.18 -5.00 -19.68
N VAL A 161 -17.89 -5.34 -19.74
CA VAL A 161 -16.83 -4.66 -20.51
C VAL A 161 -15.84 -5.64 -21.15
N ASN A 162 -16.23 -6.91 -21.31
CA ASN A 162 -15.37 -7.96 -21.85
C ASN A 162 -15.63 -8.29 -23.33
N ASP A 163 -16.09 -7.32 -24.12
CA ASP A 163 -16.47 -7.50 -25.53
C ASP A 163 -15.31 -7.35 -26.53
N GLY A 164 -14.08 -7.22 -26.03
CA GLY A 164 -12.88 -7.02 -26.84
C GLY A 164 -12.60 -5.57 -27.22
N LYS A 165 -13.42 -4.60 -26.79
CA LYS A 165 -13.18 -3.17 -27.01
C LYS A 165 -12.63 -2.49 -25.76
N TRP A 166 -12.04 -1.32 -25.96
CA TRP A 166 -11.66 -0.45 -24.86
C TRP A 166 -12.91 0.12 -24.20
N HIS A 167 -12.96 0.02 -22.88
CA HIS A 167 -14.00 0.62 -22.07
C HIS A 167 -13.41 1.44 -20.93
N HIS A 168 -13.98 2.61 -20.68
CA HIS A 168 -13.67 3.42 -19.50
C HIS A 168 -14.64 3.05 -18.38
N VAL A 169 -14.11 2.57 -17.27
CA VAL A 169 -14.89 2.17 -16.09
C VAL A 169 -14.51 3.08 -14.92
N CYS A 170 -15.51 3.64 -14.25
CA CYS A 170 -15.33 4.28 -12.96
C CYS A 170 -16.28 3.69 -11.93
N THR A 171 -15.79 3.32 -10.76
CA THR A 171 -16.63 2.96 -9.62
C THR A 171 -16.33 3.87 -8.43
N SER A 172 -17.38 4.24 -7.69
CA SER A 172 -17.25 5.03 -6.47
C SER A 172 -18.07 4.45 -5.34
N TRP A 173 -17.65 4.74 -4.12
CA TRP A 173 -18.36 4.42 -2.89
C TRP A 173 -18.11 5.50 -1.84
N GLU A 174 -19.11 5.79 -1.01
CA GLU A 174 -18.99 6.65 0.15
C GLU A 174 -19.70 6.09 1.38
N SER A 175 -19.17 6.41 2.56
CA SER A 175 -19.54 5.83 3.84
C SER A 175 -20.85 6.37 4.41
N ALA A 176 -21.16 7.65 4.22
CA ALA A 176 -22.24 8.34 4.92
C ALA A 176 -23.61 7.69 4.66
N ASP A 177 -23.96 7.44 3.40
CA ASP A 177 -25.20 6.76 3.01
C ASP A 177 -24.93 5.35 2.44
N GLY A 178 -23.67 4.98 2.28
CA GLY A 178 -23.29 3.75 1.58
C GLY A 178 -23.62 3.83 0.09
N SER A 179 -23.60 5.04 -0.48
CA SER A 179 -23.88 5.27 -1.89
C SER A 179 -22.74 4.76 -2.74
N TRP A 180 -23.06 4.08 -3.83
CA TRP A 180 -22.08 3.61 -4.79
C TRP A 180 -22.58 3.81 -6.21
N ASN A 181 -21.64 3.99 -7.13
CA ASN A 181 -21.92 4.17 -8.54
C ASN A 181 -20.94 3.36 -9.38
N LEU A 182 -21.41 2.91 -10.54
CA LEU A 182 -20.58 2.36 -11.60
C LEU A 182 -20.92 3.07 -12.90
N TYR A 183 -19.91 3.63 -13.55
CA TYR A 183 -19.98 4.26 -14.86
C TYR A 183 -19.25 3.40 -15.88
N LYS A 184 -19.85 3.30 -17.07
CA LYS A 184 -19.25 2.71 -18.27
C LYS A 184 -19.25 3.77 -19.36
N ASP A 185 -18.08 4.02 -19.94
CA ASP A 185 -17.86 4.93 -21.07
C ASP A 185 -18.42 6.35 -20.80
N GLY A 186 -18.34 6.79 -19.54
CA GLY A 186 -18.82 8.10 -19.08
C GLY A 186 -20.29 8.14 -18.64
N ASN A 187 -21.06 7.08 -18.88
CA ASN A 187 -22.48 7.01 -18.54
C ASN A 187 -22.70 6.17 -17.27
N LEU A 188 -23.68 6.56 -16.45
CA LEU A 188 -24.05 5.79 -15.26
C LEU A 188 -24.68 4.46 -15.69
N GLY A 189 -24.03 3.35 -15.36
CA GLY A 189 -24.49 2.00 -15.69
C GLY A 189 -25.22 1.31 -14.53
N ALA A 190 -24.79 1.57 -13.29
CA ALA A 190 -25.45 1.04 -12.10
C ALA A 190 -25.19 1.95 -10.89
N SER A 191 -26.10 1.94 -9.93
CA SER A 191 -25.92 2.64 -8.65
C SER A 191 -26.76 1.99 -7.55
N GLY A 192 -26.48 2.39 -6.31
CA GLY A 192 -27.27 2.01 -5.16
C GLY A 192 -26.84 2.75 -3.90
N SER A 193 -27.50 2.44 -2.80
CA SER A 193 -27.22 3.00 -1.48
C SER A 193 -27.31 1.94 -0.40
N ARG A 194 -27.06 2.31 0.87
CA ARG A 194 -27.04 1.41 2.03
C ARG A 194 -26.00 0.29 1.94
N PHE A 195 -24.99 0.43 1.07
CA PHE A 195 -23.90 -0.50 0.95
C PHE A 195 -22.78 -0.11 1.90
N LYS A 196 -22.55 -0.90 2.96
CA LYS A 196 -21.50 -0.65 3.96
C LYS A 196 -21.56 0.73 4.61
N THR A 197 -22.76 1.28 4.80
CA THR A 197 -23.00 2.56 5.48
C THR A 197 -22.27 2.64 6.83
N GLY A 198 -21.63 3.78 7.10
CA GLY A 198 -20.84 4.06 8.29
C GLY A 198 -19.48 3.35 8.35
N TYR A 199 -19.16 2.47 7.38
CA TYR A 199 -17.87 1.79 7.36
C TYR A 199 -16.73 2.77 7.09
N LYS A 200 -15.56 2.53 7.68
CA LYS A 200 -14.34 3.28 7.36
C LYS A 200 -13.26 2.33 6.90
N THR A 201 -12.77 2.56 5.69
CA THR A 201 -11.69 1.76 5.13
C THR A 201 -10.39 2.00 5.88
N LYS A 202 -9.51 0.99 5.91
CA LYS A 202 -8.18 1.09 6.50
C LYS A 202 -7.14 1.47 5.46
N THR A 203 -6.07 2.14 5.88
CA THR A 203 -5.08 2.76 4.98
C THR A 203 -3.76 2.02 4.91
N ASP A 204 -3.58 0.98 5.72
CA ASP A 204 -2.35 0.19 5.93
C ASP A 204 -2.31 -1.11 5.13
N GLY A 205 -3.11 -1.21 4.07
CA GLY A 205 -3.23 -2.40 3.23
C GLY A 205 -2.20 -2.53 2.11
N ILE A 206 -2.35 -3.57 1.30
CA ILE A 206 -1.61 -3.81 0.06
C ILE A 206 -2.56 -3.72 -1.13
N LEU A 207 -2.24 -2.83 -2.06
CA LEU A 207 -2.90 -2.70 -3.35
C LEU A 207 -2.18 -3.59 -4.36
N THR A 208 -2.95 -4.48 -4.98
CA THR A 208 -2.50 -5.35 -6.07
C THR A 208 -3.38 -5.11 -7.31
N ILE A 209 -2.75 -4.99 -8.47
CA ILE A 209 -3.42 -4.84 -9.77
C ILE A 209 -3.25 -6.13 -10.56
N GLY A 210 -4.35 -6.63 -11.12
CA GLY A 210 -4.40 -7.82 -11.97
C GLY A 210 -4.56 -9.15 -11.24
N GLN A 211 -4.65 -9.17 -9.90
CA GLN A 211 -4.83 -10.37 -9.08
C GLN A 211 -5.85 -10.15 -7.97
N ASP A 212 -6.51 -11.22 -7.57
CA ASP A 212 -7.32 -11.30 -6.35
C ASP A 212 -6.48 -11.79 -5.17
N GLN A 213 -6.60 -11.15 -4.01
CA GLN A 213 -5.80 -11.45 -2.82
C GLN A 213 -6.63 -12.30 -1.85
N ASP A 214 -6.27 -13.57 -1.67
CA ASP A 214 -6.83 -14.43 -0.61
C ASP A 214 -5.97 -14.46 0.66
N ALA A 215 -4.92 -13.64 0.68
CA ALA A 215 -4.08 -13.35 1.84
C ALA A 215 -3.48 -11.95 1.67
N PHE A 216 -2.93 -11.40 2.75
CA PHE A 216 -2.27 -10.09 2.71
C PHE A 216 -1.09 -10.10 1.72
N GLY A 217 -1.27 -9.46 0.55
CA GLY A 217 -0.27 -9.40 -0.51
C GLY A 217 -0.02 -10.70 -1.28
N GLY A 218 -0.93 -11.69 -1.24
CA GLY A 218 -0.68 -12.96 -1.90
C GLY A 218 -1.83 -13.96 -1.90
N ARG A 219 -1.47 -15.25 -2.01
CA ARG A 219 -2.39 -16.39 -2.21
C ARG A 219 -3.29 -16.18 -3.44
N PHE A 220 -2.65 -15.79 -4.54
CA PHE A 220 -3.32 -15.58 -5.81
C PHE A 220 -3.79 -16.91 -6.42
N ASP A 221 -4.92 -16.88 -7.14
CA ASP A 221 -5.41 -17.97 -7.99
C ASP A 221 -5.41 -17.53 -9.47
N SER A 222 -4.84 -18.37 -10.34
CA SER A 222 -4.84 -18.20 -11.80
C SER A 222 -6.25 -18.18 -12.43
N ASN A 223 -7.28 -18.60 -11.69
CA ASN A 223 -8.66 -18.43 -12.12
C ASN A 223 -9.22 -17.03 -11.81
N GLN A 224 -8.55 -16.23 -10.99
CA GLN A 224 -9.06 -14.93 -10.55
C GLN A 224 -8.26 -13.75 -11.10
N ASN A 225 -7.09 -13.97 -11.69
CA ASN A 225 -6.29 -12.90 -12.30
C ASN A 225 -6.97 -12.28 -13.51
N TYR A 226 -6.70 -11.00 -13.74
CA TYR A 226 -7.12 -10.30 -14.96
C TYR A 226 -6.33 -10.81 -16.18
N ILE A 227 -7.00 -10.89 -17.32
CA ILE A 227 -6.42 -11.21 -18.62
C ILE A 227 -6.93 -10.15 -19.59
N GLY A 228 -6.02 -9.42 -20.23
CA GLY A 228 -6.33 -8.28 -21.07
C GLY A 228 -5.42 -7.08 -20.81
N GLU A 229 -5.78 -5.97 -21.42
CA GLU A 229 -5.02 -4.73 -21.38
C GLU A 229 -5.68 -3.72 -20.45
N LEU A 230 -4.86 -3.04 -19.66
CA LEU A 230 -5.26 -2.07 -18.65
C LEU A 230 -4.46 -0.79 -18.84
N THR A 231 -5.14 0.36 -18.82
CA THR A 231 -4.50 1.67 -18.78
C THR A 231 -5.29 2.68 -17.97
N GLY A 232 -4.70 3.84 -17.70
CA GLY A 232 -5.39 4.98 -17.11
C GLY A 232 -5.96 4.72 -15.71
N LEU A 233 -5.43 3.75 -14.95
CA LEU A 233 -5.88 3.49 -13.59
C LEU A 233 -5.52 4.67 -12.68
N ASN A 234 -6.56 5.27 -12.09
CA ASN A 234 -6.46 6.40 -11.17
C ASN A 234 -7.40 6.19 -9.98
N ILE A 235 -6.96 6.65 -8.81
CA ILE A 235 -7.69 6.51 -7.55
C ILE A 235 -7.78 7.85 -6.83
N TRP A 236 -8.98 8.18 -6.37
CA TRP A 236 -9.29 9.37 -5.59
C TRP A 236 -9.88 9.00 -4.23
N ASN A 237 -9.70 9.87 -3.23
CA ASN A 237 -10.31 9.74 -1.89
C ASN A 237 -11.65 10.48 -1.74
N ARG A 238 -12.33 10.70 -2.87
CA ARG A 238 -13.64 11.35 -2.95
C ARG A 238 -14.47 10.71 -4.03
N VAL A 239 -15.78 10.94 -3.98
CA VAL A 239 -16.68 10.66 -5.10
C VAL A 239 -16.47 11.75 -6.17
N LEU A 240 -16.17 11.34 -7.40
CA LEU A 240 -16.13 12.24 -8.55
C LEU A 240 -17.55 12.55 -9.03
N SER A 241 -17.75 13.74 -9.58
CA SER A 241 -19.02 14.13 -10.19
C SER A 241 -19.24 13.43 -11.54
N PRO A 242 -20.50 13.27 -11.99
CA PRO A 242 -20.80 12.71 -13.31
C PRO A 242 -20.09 13.45 -14.46
N ASN A 243 -19.96 14.78 -14.36
CA ASN A 243 -19.29 15.60 -15.38
C ASN A 243 -17.78 15.34 -15.45
N GLU A 244 -17.12 15.17 -14.30
CA GLU A 244 -15.70 14.77 -14.27
C GLU A 244 -15.51 13.43 -14.97
N ILE A 245 -16.37 12.44 -14.66
CA ILE A 245 -16.30 11.09 -15.24
C ILE A 245 -16.59 11.09 -16.74
N ALA A 246 -17.63 11.82 -17.18
CA ALA A 246 -18.00 11.93 -18.59
C ALA A 246 -16.95 12.68 -19.43
N ASN A 247 -16.17 13.57 -18.82
CA ASN A 247 -15.05 14.21 -19.50
C ASN A 247 -13.84 13.29 -19.57
N MET A 248 -13.50 12.58 -18.49
CA MET A 248 -12.41 11.60 -18.49
C MET A 248 -12.64 10.47 -19.51
N SER A 249 -13.89 10.05 -19.73
CA SER A 249 -14.20 8.99 -20.70
C SER A 249 -13.92 9.36 -22.15
N LYS A 250 -13.63 10.63 -22.47
CA LYS A 250 -13.32 11.11 -23.83
C LYS A 250 -11.83 11.04 -24.18
N SER A 251 -10.99 10.55 -23.28
CA SER A 251 -9.54 10.42 -23.49
C SER A 251 -8.98 9.21 -22.74
N CYS A 252 -7.86 8.67 -23.21
CA CYS A 252 -7.22 7.50 -22.62
C CYS A 252 -6.56 7.76 -21.27
N HIS A 253 -5.98 8.96 -21.09
CA HIS A 253 -5.15 9.28 -19.92
C HIS A 253 -5.52 10.62 -19.28
N LEU A 254 -6.78 11.05 -19.43
CA LEU A 254 -7.29 12.24 -18.77
C LEU A 254 -7.73 11.91 -17.34
N GLY A 255 -7.30 12.77 -16.41
CA GLY A 255 -7.58 12.62 -14.98
C GLY A 255 -6.34 12.15 -14.21
N GLU A 256 -6.09 12.80 -13.07
CA GLU A 256 -5.03 12.41 -12.15
C GLU A 256 -5.61 12.15 -10.77
N GLY A 257 -5.47 10.90 -10.31
CA GLY A 257 -5.86 10.49 -8.97
C GLY A 257 -5.01 11.15 -7.90
N ASN A 258 -5.65 11.72 -6.86
CA ASN A 258 -4.92 12.30 -5.73
C ASN A 258 -4.43 11.25 -4.73
N VAL A 259 -4.86 10.00 -4.85
CA VAL A 259 -4.36 8.86 -4.05
C VAL A 259 -3.35 8.04 -4.84
N LYS A 260 -3.68 7.69 -6.09
CA LYS A 260 -2.80 7.05 -7.06
C LYS A 260 -3.12 7.55 -8.44
N LYS A 261 -2.09 7.91 -9.21
CA LYS A 261 -2.22 8.24 -10.63
C LYS A 261 -1.60 7.17 -11.51
N TRP A 262 -1.98 7.12 -12.78
CA TRP A 262 -1.57 6.02 -13.65
C TRP A 262 -0.04 5.84 -13.72
N SER A 263 0.72 6.93 -13.83
CA SER A 263 2.19 6.88 -13.88
C SER A 263 2.85 6.28 -12.62
N ASP A 264 2.16 6.22 -11.48
CA ASP A 264 2.69 5.59 -10.27
C ASP A 264 2.85 4.07 -10.45
N PHE A 265 2.05 3.44 -11.32
CA PHE A 265 1.99 1.99 -11.52
C PHE A 265 3.05 1.43 -12.49
N LYS A 266 3.94 2.28 -13.03
CA LYS A 266 5.14 1.81 -13.74
C LYS A 266 6.12 1.10 -12.80
N VAL A 267 6.08 1.46 -11.52
CA VAL A 267 6.85 0.81 -10.46
C VAL A 267 5.98 -0.25 -9.80
N GLY A 268 6.60 -1.33 -9.29
CA GLY A 268 5.87 -2.39 -8.59
C GLY A 268 5.38 -3.52 -9.49
N ILE A 269 5.67 -3.48 -10.79
CA ILE A 269 5.41 -4.58 -11.71
C ILE A 269 6.19 -5.83 -11.28
N ARG A 270 5.54 -6.99 -11.33
CA ARG A 270 6.06 -8.32 -11.00
C ARG A 270 5.67 -9.32 -12.08
N GLY A 271 6.47 -10.37 -12.23
CA GLY A 271 6.25 -11.39 -13.25
C GLY A 271 6.45 -10.85 -14.66
N ASN A 272 5.63 -11.33 -15.60
CA ASN A 272 5.78 -11.09 -17.03
C ASN A 272 4.74 -10.11 -17.59
N VAL A 273 4.17 -9.23 -16.76
CA VAL A 273 3.26 -8.18 -17.22
C VAL A 273 3.94 -7.35 -18.30
N ARG A 274 3.36 -7.33 -19.50
CA ARG A 274 3.95 -6.62 -20.64
C ARG A 274 3.58 -5.15 -20.56
N VAL A 275 4.57 -4.27 -20.70
CA VAL A 275 4.36 -2.82 -20.83
C VAL A 275 4.33 -2.47 -22.31
N ILE A 276 3.23 -1.90 -22.78
CA ILE A 276 3.06 -1.44 -24.17
C ILE A 276 3.22 0.08 -24.19
N THR A 277 4.07 0.62 -25.05
CA THR A 277 4.33 2.06 -25.17
C THR A 277 4.57 2.43 -26.65
N PRO A 278 3.85 3.40 -27.22
CA PRO A 278 2.76 4.19 -26.62
C PRO A 278 1.55 3.31 -26.30
N SER A 279 0.59 3.84 -25.54
CA SER A 279 -0.66 3.16 -25.24
C SER A 279 -1.42 2.82 -26.53
N ALA A 280 -1.97 1.60 -26.60
CA ALA A 280 -2.87 1.15 -27.65
C ALA A 280 -4.35 1.48 -27.34
N CYS A 281 -4.59 2.35 -26.34
CA CYS A 281 -5.92 2.77 -25.95
C CYS A 281 -6.64 3.59 -27.03
N GLU A 282 -7.93 3.30 -27.17
CA GLU A 282 -8.86 4.00 -28.05
C GLU A 282 -10.08 4.46 -27.24
N VAL A 283 -10.73 5.54 -27.69
CA VAL A 283 -11.91 6.17 -27.07
C VAL A 283 -13.17 5.80 -27.84
#